data_AF-A0A415GRW5-F1
#
_entry.id   AF-A0A415GRW5-F1
#
_cell.length_a   1.000
_cell.length_b   1.000
_cell.length_c   1.000
_cell.angle_alpha   90.00
_cell.angle_beta   90.00
_cell.angle_gamma   90.00
#
_symmetry.space_group_name_H-M   'P 1'
#
loop_
_entity.id
_entity.type
_entity.pdbx_description
1 polymer ?
#
loop_
_entity_poly.entity_id
_entity_poly.type
_entity_poly.pdbx_seq_one_letter_code
_entity_poly.pdbx_strand_id
1 'polypeptide(L)' 'MKYKKKTKFRQLYDALPTERPQAPKTAWVNDIAALVKVHPTTVRCWLAGTQKPDELRTTLIAKHLGVKAEELFNA' A
#
# COMPACT_ATOMS: atom_id res chain seq x y z
N MET A 1 19.20 -21.74 33.08
CA MET A 1 19.25 -21.56 31.61
C MET A 1 20.36 -20.58 31.26
N LYS A 2 21.42 -21.01 30.55
CA LYS A 2 22.53 -20.13 30.16
C LYS A 2 22.08 -19.24 29.00
N TYR A 3 21.91 -17.94 29.23
CA TYR A 3 21.71 -16.97 28.15
C TYR A 3 22.98 -16.93 27.30
N LYS A 4 22.97 -17.65 26.17
CA LYS A 4 24.05 -17.62 25.18
C LYS A 4 24.18 -16.17 24.72
N LYS A 5 25.29 -15.50 25.05
CA LYS A 5 25.57 -14.12 24.61
C LYS A 5 25.38 -14.08 23.09
N LYS A 6 24.46 -13.21 22.61
CA LYS A 6 24.26 -12.98 21.18
C LYS A 6 25.62 -12.64 20.57
N THR A 7 25.95 -13.29 19.46
CA THR A 7 27.21 -13.02 18.75
C THR A 7 27.25 -11.56 18.31
N LYS A 8 28.44 -10.98 18.23
CA LYS A 8 28.62 -9.60 17.74
C LYS A 8 27.97 -9.39 16.37
N PHE A 9 28.00 -10.42 15.53
CA PHE A 9 27.30 -10.46 14.24
C PHE A 9 25.77 -10.28 14.36
N ARG A 10 25.12 -10.97 15.31
CA ARG A 10 23.68 -10.83 15.53
C ARG A 10 23.30 -9.47 16.11
N GLN A 11 24.15 -8.90 16.95
CA GLN A 11 23.95 -7.55 17.50
C GLN A 11 24.01 -6.47 16.41
N LEU A 12 24.92 -6.61 15.45
CA LEU A 12 25.00 -5.72 14.28
C LEU A 12 23.77 -5.84 13.37
N TYR A 13 23.23 -7.06 13.19
CA TYR A 13 21.99 -7.27 12.45
C TYR A 13 20.76 -6.71 13.17
N ASP A 14 20.63 -6.95 14.48
CA ASP A 14 19.52 -6.42 15.29
C ASP A 14 19.58 -4.88 15.42
N ALA A 15 20.76 -4.26 15.22
CA ALA A 15 20.96 -2.81 15.19
C ALA A 15 20.63 -2.18 13.83
N LEU A 16 20.33 -2.97 12.80
CA LEU A 16 19.87 -2.44 11.53
C LEU A 16 18.49 -1.79 11.74
N PRO A 17 18.21 -0.65 11.07
CA PRO A 17 16.90 -0.02 11.12
C PRO A 17 15.82 -1.04 10.77
N THR A 18 14.91 -1.28 11.71
CA THR A 18 13.77 -2.19 11.48
C THR A 18 12.72 -1.53 10.58
N GLU A 19 12.78 -0.21 10.46
CA GLU A 19 11.97 0.61 9.56
C GLU A 19 12.39 0.35 8.12
N ARG A 20 11.76 -0.66 7.52
CA ARG A 20 11.82 -0.81 6.06
C ARG A 20 11.16 0.41 5.45
N PRO A 21 11.85 1.16 4.56
CA PRO A 21 11.20 2.24 3.83
C PRO A 21 9.98 1.67 3.11
N GLN A 22 8.81 2.25 3.37
CA GLN A 22 7.57 1.83 2.74
C GLN A 22 7.76 1.93 1.24
N ALA A 23 7.55 0.82 0.52
CA ALA A 23 7.69 0.80 -0.92
C ALA A 23 6.77 1.88 -1.54
N PRO A 24 7.22 2.66 -2.54
CA PRO A 24 6.43 3.73 -3.13
C PRO A 24 5.04 3.28 -3.61
N LYS A 25 4.95 2.07 -4.17
CA LYS A 25 3.68 1.45 -4.58
C LYS A 25 2.73 1.19 -3.40
N THR A 26 3.28 0.86 -2.23
CA THR A 26 2.48 0.64 -1.01
C THR A 26 2.01 1.94 -0.41
N ALA A 27 2.82 3.01 -0.46
CA ALA A 27 2.39 4.36 -0.09
C ALA A 27 1.22 4.81 -0.96
N TRP A 28 1.36 4.71 -2.29
CA TRP A 28 0.31 5.07 -3.23
C TRP A 28 -1.01 4.32 -2.99
N VAL A 29 -0.96 3.00 -2.79
CA VAL A 29 -2.16 2.21 -2.50
C VAL A 29 -2.82 2.66 -1.19
N ASN A 30 -2.03 2.99 -0.17
CA ASN A 30 -2.55 3.46 1.11
C ASN A 30 -3.18 4.86 1.00
N ASP A 31 -2.60 5.75 0.19
CA ASP A 31 -3.13 7.09 -0.05
C ASP A 31 -4.50 7.03 -0.75
N ILE A 32 -4.60 6.23 -1.81
CA ILE A 32 -5.88 5.99 -2.50
C ILE A 32 -6.90 5.32 -1.57
N ALA A 33 -6.48 4.36 -0.76
CA ALA A 33 -7.35 3.69 0.20
C ALA A 33 -7.90 4.66 1.25
N ALA A 34 -7.06 5.56 1.77
CA ALA A 34 -7.46 6.60 2.70
C ALA A 34 -8.41 7.62 2.05
N LEU A 35 -8.15 8.01 0.80
CA LEU A 35 -8.98 8.94 0.03
C LEU A 35 -10.43 8.47 -0.09
N VAL A 36 -10.63 7.20 -0.47
CA VAL A 36 -11.97 6.63 -0.68
C VAL A 36 -12.50 5.83 0.52
N LYS A 37 -11.79 5.90 1.65
CA LYS A 37 -12.11 5.25 2.93
C LYS A 37 -12.36 3.74 2.80
N VAL A 38 -11.48 3.04 2.09
CA VAL A 38 -11.51 1.58 1.95
C VAL A 38 -10.23 0.97 2.50
N HIS A 39 -10.21 -0.36 2.62
CA HIS A 39 -8.99 -1.08 2.99
C HIS A 39 -8.00 -1.10 1.80
N PRO A 40 -6.67 -1.02 2.03
CA PRO A 40 -5.66 -1.12 0.96
C PRO A 40 -5.78 -2.39 0.11
N THR A 41 -6.29 -3.48 0.69
CA THR A 41 -6.58 -4.72 -0.04
C THR A 41 -7.61 -4.51 -1.14
N THR A 42 -8.64 -3.71 -0.92
CA THR A 42 -9.67 -3.42 -1.92
C THR A 42 -9.07 -2.70 -3.13
N VAL A 43 -8.19 -1.73 -2.89
CA VAL A 43 -7.45 -1.04 -3.96
C VAL A 43 -6.56 -2.02 -4.74
N ARG A 44 -5.91 -2.98 -4.06
CA ARG A 44 -5.15 -4.06 -4.73
C ARG A 44 -6.05 -4.97 -5.57
N CYS A 45 -7.27 -5.26 -5.12
CA CYS A 45 -8.25 -6.04 -5.88
C CYS A 45 -8.67 -5.31 -7.17
N TRP A 46 -8.81 -3.98 -7.14
CA TRP A 46 -9.07 -3.17 -8.33
C TRP A 46 -7.89 -3.19 -9.29
N LEU A 47 -6.66 -3.05 -8.79
CA LEU A 47 -5.44 -3.18 -9.60
C LEU A 47 -5.30 -4.56 -10.25
N ALA A 48 -5.76 -5.60 -9.57
CA ALA A 48 -5.78 -6.98 -10.09
C ALA A 48 -6.96 -7.25 -11.04
N GLY A 49 -7.87 -6.30 -11.24
CA GLY A 49 -9.07 -6.47 -12.09
C GLY A 49 -10.14 -7.41 -11.51
N THR A 50 -9.96 -7.89 -10.28
CA THR A 50 -10.90 -8.82 -9.62
C THR A 50 -12.19 -8.16 -9.17
N GLN A 51 -12.15 -6.85 -8.91
CA GLN A 51 -13.28 -6.05 -8.44
C GLN A 51 -13.27 -4.70 -9.15
N LYS A 52 -14.45 -4.06 -9.25
CA LYS A 52 -14.58 -2.68 -9.72
C LYS A 52 -15.04 -1.77 -8.58
N PRO A 53 -14.50 -0.55 -8.46
CA PRO A 53 -14.99 0.44 -7.51
C PRO A 53 -16.37 0.98 -7.92
N ASP A 54 -17.18 1.31 -6.92
CA ASP A 54 -18.44 2.04 -7.10
C ASP A 54 -18.20 3.41 -7.76
N GLU A 55 -19.20 3.93 -8.48
CA GLU A 55 -19.12 5.21 -9.22
C GLU A 55 -18.58 6.36 -8.36
N LEU A 56 -19.08 6.52 -7.13
CA LEU A 56 -18.60 7.56 -6.20
C LEU A 56 -17.09 7.46 -5.93
N ARG A 57 -16.57 6.24 -5.74
CA ARG A 57 -15.13 6.02 -5.48
C ARG A 57 -14.32 6.30 -6.74
N THR A 58 -14.82 5.86 -7.89
CA THR A 58 -14.21 6.14 -9.19
C THR A 58 -14.11 7.65 -9.44
N THR A 59 -15.16 8.42 -9.17
CA THR A 59 -15.15 9.88 -9.29
C THR A 59 -14.16 10.54 -8.32
N LEU A 60 -14.07 10.08 -7.07
CA LEU A 60 -13.09 10.59 -6.12
C LEU A 60 -11.65 10.33 -6.58
N ILE A 61 -11.36 9.12 -7.04
CA ILE A 61 -10.03 8.73 -7.53
C ILE A 61 -9.68 9.53 -8.79
N ALA A 62 -10.62 9.66 -9.73
CA ALA A 62 -10.48 10.46 -10.94
C ALA A 62 -10.13 11.92 -10.62
N LYS A 63 -10.86 12.54 -9.68
CA LYS A 63 -10.60 13.91 -9.23
C LYS A 63 -9.23 14.07 -8.56
N HIS A 64 -8.80 13.09 -7.77
CA HIS A 64 -7.51 13.12 -7.10
C HIS A 64 -6.33 12.94 -8.08
N LEU A 65 -6.50 12.08 -9.08
CA LEU A 65 -5.47 11.79 -10.08
C LEU A 65 -5.50 12.75 -11.28
N GLY A 66 -6.55 13.57 -11.42
CA GLY A 66 -6.71 14.52 -12.53
C GLY A 66 -7.03 13.85 -13.87
N VAL A 67 -7.57 12.63 -13.86
CA VAL A 67 -7.91 11.83 -15.05
C VAL A 67 -9.42 11.61 -15.13
N LYS A 68 -9.93 11.19 -16.29
CA LYS A 68 -11.36 10.87 -16.43
C LYS A 68 -11.67 9.54 -15.74
N ALA A 69 -12.82 9.47 -15.07
CA ALA A 69 -13.34 8.26 -14.43
C ALA A 69 -13.43 7.06 -15.40
N GLU A 70 -13.78 7.35 -16.65
CA GLU A 70 -13.90 6.38 -17.74
C GLU A 70 -12.54 5.80 -18.19
N GLU A 71 -11.42 6.50 -17.96
CA GLU A 71 -10.08 6.03 -18.33
C GLU A 71 -9.41 5.21 -17.22
N LEU A 72 -10.00 5.18 -16.02
CA LEU A 72 -9.39 4.66 -14.80
C LEU A 72 -9.60 3.16 -14.60
N PHE A 73 -10.78 2.64 -14.97
CA PHE A 73 -11.16 1.23 -14.78
C PHE A 73 -11.78 0.59 -16.03
N ASN A 74 -11.81 1.32 -17.15
CA ASN A 74 -12.25 0.81 -18.43
C ASN A 74 -10.99 0.52 -19.25
N ALA A 75 -10.78 -0.77 -19.55
CA ALA A 75 -9.74 -1.27 -20.44
C ALA A 75 -10.37 -1.62 -21.79
#